data_AF-A0AA97JK39-F1
#
_entry.id   AF-A0AA97JK39-F1
#
_cell.length_a   1.000
_cell.length_b   1.000
_cell.length_c   1.000
_cell.angle_alpha   90.00
_cell.angle_beta   90.00
_cell.angle_gamma   90.00
#
_symmetry.space_group_name_H-M   'P 1'
#
loop_
_entity.id
_entity.type
_entity.pdbx_description
1 polymer ?
#
loop_
_entity_poly.entity_id
_entity_poly.type
_entity_poly.pdbx_seq_one_letter_code
_entity_poly.pdbx_strand_id
1 'polypeptide(L)'
;MFGGDTLYELRCSLQLAELEREGGFSPHVSPFTAVNDLGHLLGSAGFNTLTVDTDEIQVNYPGMFEVMDDLQGMGESNCSWSRKSMLHRETLLAAAAVYREMYGNNDGTIPATFQIYYMIGWKFHESQARPAQRGSATASFGDLNKINPSVPAKKKN
;
A
#
# COMPACT_ATOMS: atom_id res chain seq x y z
N MET A 1 -6.89 -0.95 -5.44
CA MET A 1 -6.46 -2.32 -5.03
C MET A 1 -5.96 -2.24 -3.60
N PHE A 2 -6.20 -3.24 -2.76
CA PHE A 2 -5.69 -3.21 -1.38
C PHE A 2 -4.18 -3.44 -1.30
N GLY A 3 -3.53 -2.71 -0.39
CA GLY A 3 -2.09 -2.68 -0.18
C GLY A 3 -1.61 -3.50 1.01
N GLY A 4 -0.28 -3.60 1.15
CA GLY A 4 0.44 -4.46 2.10
C GLY A 4 0.07 -4.24 3.57
N ASP A 5 -0.32 -3.01 3.90
CA ASP A 5 -0.67 -2.57 5.24
C ASP A 5 -2.16 -2.72 5.55
N THR A 6 -2.96 -3.25 4.62
CA THR A 6 -4.38 -3.54 4.87
C THR A 6 -4.53 -4.59 5.96
N LEU A 7 -5.35 -4.27 6.97
CA LEU A 7 -5.71 -5.09 8.13
C LEU A 7 -4.49 -5.57 8.93
N TYR A 8 -3.42 -4.77 8.98
CA TYR A 8 -2.21 -5.17 9.69
C TYR A 8 -2.50 -5.42 11.18
N GLU A 9 -3.43 -4.68 11.79
CA GLU A 9 -3.83 -4.84 13.19
C GLU A 9 -4.47 -6.22 13.44
N LEU A 10 -5.43 -6.61 12.59
CA LEU A 10 -6.07 -7.92 12.65
C LEU A 10 -5.06 -9.05 12.40
N ARG A 11 -4.19 -8.88 11.39
CA ARG A 11 -3.14 -9.84 11.04
C ARG A 11 -2.21 -10.10 12.22
N CYS A 12 -1.66 -9.04 12.82
CA CYS A 12 -0.76 -9.14 13.96
C CYS A 12 -1.45 -9.77 15.18
N SER A 13 -2.70 -9.39 15.45
CA SER A 13 -3.45 -9.90 16.60
C SER A 13 -3.73 -11.40 16.49
N LEU A 14 -4.12 -11.89 15.30
CA LEU A 14 -4.31 -13.31 15.05
C LEU A 14 -3.00 -14.10 15.10
N GLN A 15 -1.91 -13.55 14.56
CA GLN A 15 -0.59 -14.19 14.59
C GLN A 15 -0.07 -14.36 16.01
N LEU A 16 -0.20 -13.34 16.86
CA LEU A 16 0.23 -13.42 18.26
C LEU A 16 -0.62 -14.41 19.06
N ALA A 17 -1.94 -14.37 18.88
CA ALA A 17 -2.86 -15.28 19.57
C ALA A 17 -2.62 -16.75 19.19
N GLU A 18 -2.41 -17.05 17.90
CA GLU A 18 -2.07 -18.41 17.48
C GLU A 18 -0.71 -18.84 18.01
N LEU A 19 0.29 -17.96 17.98
CA LEU A 19 1.61 -18.27 18.49
C LEU A 19 1.57 -18.65 19.97
N GLU A 20 0.80 -17.90 20.78
CA GLU A 20 0.62 -18.18 22.21
C GLU A 20 -0.15 -19.47 22.47
N ARG A 21 -1.24 -19.72 21.73
CA ARG A 21 -2.20 -20.81 22.03
C ARG A 21 -1.84 -22.13 21.37
N GLU A 22 -1.24 -22.09 20.20
CA GLU A 22 -1.04 -23.25 19.33
C GLU A 22 0.44 -23.53 19.04
N GLY A 23 1.35 -22.62 19.41
CA GLY A 23 2.80 -22.79 19.20
C GLY A 23 3.26 -22.60 17.75
N GLY A 24 2.41 -21.99 16.91
CA GLY A 24 2.69 -21.65 15.52
C GLY A 24 1.67 -20.63 15.02
N PHE A 25 1.76 -20.20 13.76
CA PHE A 25 0.74 -19.33 13.17
C PHE A 25 0.49 -19.70 11.70
N SER A 26 -0.71 -19.37 11.23
CA SER A 26 -1.13 -19.51 9.84
C SER A 26 -1.52 -18.14 9.26
N PRO A 27 -1.43 -17.94 7.93
CA PRO A 27 -1.91 -16.70 7.32
C PRO A 27 -3.44 -16.67 7.36
N HIS A 28 -4.00 -15.73 8.14
CA HIS A 28 -5.45 -15.48 8.24
C HIS A 28 -5.93 -14.27 7.43
N VAL A 29 -5.02 -13.36 7.11
CA VAL A 29 -5.25 -12.23 6.21
C VAL A 29 -4.50 -12.53 4.91
N SER A 30 -5.11 -12.21 3.77
CA SER A 30 -4.48 -12.46 2.48
C SER A 30 -3.19 -11.64 2.31
N PRO A 31 -2.17 -12.18 1.61
CA PRO A 31 -0.97 -11.43 1.28
C PRO A 31 -1.33 -10.37 0.24
N PHE A 32 -1.23 -9.10 0.62
CA PHE A 32 -1.41 -7.98 -0.29
C PHE A 32 -0.08 -7.60 -0.97
N THR A 33 -0.18 -6.86 -2.06
CA THR A 33 0.98 -6.47 -2.88
C THR A 33 1.69 -5.25 -2.27
N ALA A 34 3.01 -5.15 -2.46
CA ALA A 34 3.75 -3.93 -2.14
C ALA A 34 3.69 -2.93 -3.32
N VAL A 35 3.79 -1.62 -3.04
CA VAL A 35 3.79 -0.57 -4.08
C VAL A 35 4.87 -0.81 -5.16
N ASN A 36 6.04 -1.31 -4.75
CA ASN A 36 7.15 -1.57 -5.67
C ASN A 36 6.84 -2.69 -6.67
N ASP A 37 6.18 -3.75 -6.20
CA ASP A 37 5.82 -4.90 -7.05
C ASP A 37 4.81 -4.50 -8.12
N LEU A 38 3.88 -3.60 -7.78
CA LEU A 38 2.93 -3.01 -8.72
C LEU A 38 3.63 -2.25 -9.85
N GLY A 39 4.64 -1.42 -9.51
CA GLY A 39 5.41 -0.69 -10.50
C GLY A 39 6.15 -1.63 -11.47
N HIS A 40 6.76 -2.69 -10.94
CA HIS A 40 7.42 -3.71 -11.75
C HIS A 40 6.44 -4.48 -12.64
N LEU A 41 5.27 -4.89 -12.10
CA LEU A 41 4.24 -5.60 -12.86
C LEU A 41 3.73 -4.76 -14.02
N LEU A 42 3.36 -3.50 -13.78
CA LEU A 42 2.86 -2.61 -14.83
C LEU A 42 3.94 -2.28 -15.86
N GLY A 43 5.20 -2.12 -15.43
CA GLY A 43 6.34 -1.96 -16.34
C GLY A 43 6.52 -3.18 -17.24
N SER A 44 6.46 -4.40 -16.68
CA SER A 44 6.54 -5.65 -17.46
C SER A 44 5.35 -5.84 -18.41
N ALA A 45 4.19 -5.30 -18.07
CA ALA A 45 3.01 -5.29 -18.94
C ALA A 45 3.09 -4.24 -20.08
N GLY A 46 4.16 -3.43 -20.13
CA GLY A 46 4.43 -2.48 -21.22
C GLY A 46 3.83 -1.08 -21.03
N PHE A 47 3.53 -0.69 -19.79
CA PHE A 47 3.14 0.67 -19.43
C PHE A 47 4.38 1.49 -19.02
N ASN A 48 4.47 2.75 -19.48
CA ASN A 48 5.70 3.55 -19.38
C ASN A 48 5.54 4.82 -18.52
N THR A 49 4.34 5.39 -18.46
CA THR A 49 4.05 6.56 -17.61
C THR A 49 3.14 6.10 -16.48
N LEU A 50 3.76 5.52 -15.45
CA LEU A 50 3.08 4.99 -14.28
C LEU A 50 3.00 6.05 -13.18
N THR A 51 1.80 6.25 -12.67
CA THR A 51 1.56 7.01 -11.44
C THR A 51 0.82 6.09 -10.50
N VAL A 52 1.42 5.84 -9.34
CA VAL A 52 0.82 5.08 -8.25
C VAL A 52 0.65 6.04 -7.09
N ASP A 53 -0.59 6.12 -6.61
CA ASP A 53 -0.96 6.89 -5.43
C ASP A 53 -1.46 5.94 -4.35
N THR A 54 -1.21 6.29 -3.09
CA THR A 54 -1.54 5.45 -1.93
C THR A 54 -2.35 6.28 -0.95
N ASP A 55 -3.50 5.74 -0.58
CA ASP A 55 -4.38 6.30 0.42
C ASP A 55 -4.57 5.29 1.55
N GLU A 56 -4.78 5.79 2.76
CA GLU A 56 -4.97 4.97 3.95
C GLU A 56 -6.25 5.40 4.64
N ILE A 57 -7.19 4.47 4.74
CA ILE A 57 -8.48 4.69 5.38
C ILE A 57 -8.53 3.85 6.64
N GLN A 58 -8.65 4.51 7.79
CA GLN A 58 -8.84 3.85 9.06
C GLN A 58 -10.33 3.89 9.44
N VAL A 59 -10.91 2.72 9.68
CA VAL A 59 -12.31 2.58 10.10
C VAL A 59 -12.36 2.01 11.51
N ASN A 60 -13.12 2.65 12.40
CA ASN A 60 -13.24 2.21 13.78
C ASN A 60 -14.44 1.28 13.98
N TYR A 61 -14.18 0.12 14.57
CA TYR A 61 -15.15 -0.94 14.81
C TYR A 61 -15.38 -1.17 16.32
N PRO A 62 -16.56 -1.65 16.74
CA PRO A 62 -16.81 -2.00 18.14
C PRO A 62 -15.90 -3.12 18.67
N GLY A 63 -15.46 -4.03 17.80
CA GLY A 63 -14.66 -5.18 18.16
C GLY A 63 -14.20 -6.00 16.96
N MET A 64 -13.40 -7.03 17.23
CA MET A 64 -12.76 -7.85 16.19
C MET A 64 -13.78 -8.69 15.42
N PHE A 65 -14.83 -9.14 16.09
CA PHE A 65 -15.85 -10.00 15.45
C PHE A 65 -16.68 -9.21 14.44
N GLU A 66 -16.97 -7.94 14.74
CA GLU A 66 -17.64 -7.01 13.83
C GLU A 66 -16.79 -6.74 12.59
N VAL A 67 -15.47 -6.56 12.74
CA VAL A 67 -14.54 -6.47 11.60
C VAL A 67 -14.61 -7.74 10.74
N MET A 68 -14.55 -8.92 11.37
CA MET A 68 -14.57 -10.19 10.65
C MET A 68 -15.89 -10.43 9.90
N ASP A 69 -17.02 -10.06 10.49
CA ASP A 69 -18.35 -10.18 9.88
C ASP A 69 -18.47 -9.25 8.65
N ASP A 70 -18.03 -8.00 8.78
CA ASP A 70 -17.99 -7.04 7.68
C ASP A 70 -17.10 -7.52 6.53
N LEU A 71 -15.88 -8.01 6.84
CA LEU A 71 -14.97 -8.56 5.83
C LEU A 71 -15.57 -9.78 5.11
N GLN A 72 -16.31 -10.62 5.82
CA GLN A 72 -17.04 -11.73 5.22
C GLN A 72 -18.14 -11.21 4.28
N GLY A 73 -18.90 -10.18 4.69
CA GLY A 73 -19.91 -9.52 3.86
C GLY A 73 -19.34 -8.82 2.61
N MET A 74 -18.13 -8.28 2.71
CA MET A 74 -17.40 -7.65 1.60
C MET A 74 -16.78 -8.67 0.63
N GLY A 75 -16.73 -9.95 1.00
CA GLY A 75 -16.04 -10.99 0.22
C GLY A 75 -14.52 -10.97 0.38
N GLU A 76 -13.98 -10.23 1.35
CA GLU A 76 -12.55 -10.11 1.66
C GLU A 76 -12.06 -11.27 2.56
N SER A 77 -12.66 -12.45 2.38
CA SER A 77 -12.25 -13.67 3.06
C SER A 77 -10.91 -14.17 2.53
N ASN A 78 -10.08 -14.69 3.42
CA ASN A 78 -8.72 -15.11 3.06
C ASN A 78 -8.69 -16.28 2.07
N CYS A 79 -8.00 -16.06 0.96
CA CYS A 79 -7.84 -17.00 -0.16
C CYS A 79 -6.42 -17.61 -0.25
N SER A 80 -5.59 -17.49 0.79
CA SER A 80 -4.23 -18.04 0.80
C SER A 80 -4.22 -19.57 0.69
N TRP A 81 -3.30 -20.14 -0.10
CA TRP A 81 -3.17 -21.60 -0.25
C TRP A 81 -2.83 -22.30 1.07
N SER A 82 -1.95 -21.70 1.87
CA SER A 82 -1.53 -22.18 3.18
C SER A 82 -2.47 -21.77 4.32
N ARG A 83 -3.70 -21.33 4.02
CA ARG A 83 -4.67 -20.94 5.05
C ARG A 83 -5.09 -22.16 5.87
N LYS A 84 -5.29 -21.93 7.17
CA LYS A 84 -5.93 -22.92 8.05
C LYS A 84 -7.43 -22.95 7.77
N SER A 85 -8.00 -24.14 7.62
CA SER A 85 -9.44 -24.30 7.31
C SER A 85 -10.35 -23.99 8.51
N MET A 86 -9.82 -24.03 9.73
CA MET A 86 -10.61 -23.83 10.95
C MET A 86 -9.80 -23.03 11.96
N LEU A 87 -10.44 -22.01 12.53
CA LEU A 87 -9.93 -21.22 13.65
C LEU A 87 -10.53 -21.72 14.96
N HIS A 88 -9.69 -21.98 15.96
CA HIS A 88 -10.17 -22.39 17.28
C HIS A 88 -10.81 -21.20 18.02
N ARG A 89 -11.88 -21.48 18.76
CA ARG A 89 -12.60 -20.46 19.53
C ARG A 89 -11.71 -19.77 20.57
N GLU A 90 -10.81 -20.52 21.21
CA GLU A 90 -9.88 -19.96 22.18
C GLU A 90 -8.91 -18.97 21.55
N THR A 91 -8.37 -19.30 20.38
CA THR A 91 -7.51 -18.44 19.57
C THR A 91 -8.23 -17.14 19.18
N LEU A 92 -9.49 -17.23 18.74
CA LEU A 92 -10.29 -16.04 18.40
C LEU A 92 -10.52 -15.12 19.61
N LEU A 93 -10.81 -15.69 20.78
CA LEU A 93 -10.98 -14.90 22.00
C LEU A 93 -9.67 -14.25 22.45
N ALA A 94 -8.56 -14.96 22.35
CA ALA A 94 -7.23 -14.40 22.62
C ALA A 94 -6.87 -13.29 21.63
N ALA A 95 -7.12 -13.49 20.33
CA ALA A 95 -6.87 -12.48 19.30
C ALA A 95 -7.71 -11.21 19.52
N ALA A 96 -8.98 -11.35 19.91
CA ALA A 96 -9.83 -10.19 20.24
C ALA A 96 -9.27 -9.38 21.42
N ALA A 97 -8.75 -10.06 22.45
CA ALA A 97 -8.12 -9.41 23.60
C ALA A 97 -6.82 -8.70 23.20
N VAL A 98 -5.96 -9.38 22.43
CA VAL A 98 -4.69 -8.82 21.92
C VAL A 98 -4.95 -7.60 21.04
N TYR A 99 -5.93 -7.66 20.14
CA TYR A 99 -6.29 -6.55 19.26
C TYR A 99 -6.69 -5.32 20.09
N ARG A 100 -7.59 -5.51 21.05
CA ARG A 100 -8.05 -4.42 21.91
C ARG A 100 -6.91 -3.83 22.76
N GLU A 101 -6.02 -4.65 23.28
CA GLU A 101 -4.90 -4.18 24.11
C GLU A 101 -3.84 -3.42 23.29
N MET A 102 -3.48 -3.92 22.10
CA MET A 102 -2.43 -3.30 21.29
C MET A 102 -2.91 -2.10 20.48
N TYR A 103 -4.15 -2.12 19.99
CA TYR A 103 -4.65 -1.14 19.02
C TYR A 103 -5.95 -0.45 19.46
N GLY A 104 -6.54 -0.82 20.60
CA GLY A 104 -7.79 -0.24 21.05
C GLY A 104 -7.71 1.28 21.25
N ASN A 105 -8.70 1.99 20.74
CA ASN A 105 -8.85 3.43 20.94
C ASN A 105 -9.41 3.72 22.34
N ASN A 106 -9.21 4.95 22.82
CA ASN A 106 -9.73 5.42 24.11
C ASN A 106 -11.25 5.28 24.24
N ASP A 107 -11.98 5.34 23.12
CA ASP A 107 -13.44 5.23 23.07
C ASP A 107 -13.94 3.77 23.11
N GLY A 108 -13.03 2.79 23.20
CA GLY A 108 -13.33 1.37 23.30
C GLY A 108 -13.51 0.65 21.95
N THR A 109 -13.42 1.37 20.83
CA THR A 109 -13.39 0.80 19.48
C THR A 109 -11.99 0.28 19.11
N ILE A 110 -11.90 -0.57 18.11
CA ILE A 110 -10.63 -0.97 17.47
C ILE A 110 -10.54 -0.40 16.05
N PRO A 111 -9.35 0.05 15.60
CA PRO A 111 -9.15 0.50 14.24
C PRO A 111 -8.89 -0.66 13.29
N ALA A 112 -9.47 -0.62 12.10
CA ALA A 112 -9.11 -1.46 10.97
C ALA A 112 -8.58 -0.56 9.85
N THR A 113 -7.30 -0.74 9.49
CA THR A 113 -6.66 0.07 8.46
C THR A 113 -6.79 -0.58 7.09
N PHE A 114 -7.21 0.19 6.10
CA PHE A 114 -7.33 -0.21 4.70
C PHE A 114 -6.41 0.67 3.85
N GLN A 115 -5.35 0.07 3.32
CA GLN A 115 -4.45 0.76 2.41
C GLN A 115 -4.94 0.55 0.98
N ILE A 116 -5.22 1.63 0.26
CA ILE A 116 -5.76 1.60 -1.10
C ILE A 116 -4.73 2.17 -2.05
N TYR A 117 -4.32 1.35 -3.02
CA TYR A 117 -3.51 1.80 -4.13
C TYR A 117 -4.40 2.19 -5.32
N TYR A 118 -4.15 3.39 -5.80
CA TYR A 118 -4.63 3.90 -7.08
C TYR A 118 -3.48 3.86 -8.07
N MET A 119 -3.73 3.37 -9.29
CA MET A 119 -2.71 3.26 -10.31
C MET A 119 -3.25 3.68 -11.65
N ILE A 120 -2.49 4.52 -12.34
CA ILE A 120 -2.77 4.96 -13.70
C ILE A 120 -1.51 4.74 -14.51
N GLY A 121 -1.65 4.07 -15.66
CA GLY A 121 -0.55 3.76 -16.54
C GLY A 121 -0.92 4.02 -17.99
N TRP A 122 0.00 4.65 -18.72
CA TRP A 122 -0.14 4.84 -20.16
C TRP A 122 0.81 3.94 -20.93
N LYS A 123 0.29 3.28 -21.97
CA LYS A 123 1.11 2.63 -22.98
C LYS A 123 1.72 3.70 -23.87
N PHE A 124 2.95 3.47 -24.32
CA PHE A 124 3.63 4.37 -25.23
C PHE A 124 2.80 4.65 -26.49
N HIS A 125 2.72 5.93 -26.87
CA HIS A 125 2.18 6.35 -28.16
C HIS A 125 3.25 7.15 -28.90
N GLU A 126 3.32 7.01 -30.23
CA GLU A 126 4.39 7.63 -31.03
C GLU A 126 4.41 9.17 -30.94
N SER A 127 3.26 9.78 -30.64
CA SER A 127 3.13 11.23 -30.44
C SER A 127 3.71 11.72 -29.10
N GLN A 128 4.14 10.84 -28.18
CA GLN A 128 4.78 11.26 -26.95
C GLN A 128 6.18 11.84 -27.23
N ALA A 129 6.48 12.95 -26.56
CA ALA A 129 7.79 13.59 -26.63
C ALA A 129 8.87 12.60 -26.17
N ARG A 130 9.84 12.33 -27.05
CA ARG A 130 11.00 11.50 -26.73
C ARG A 130 12.07 12.38 -26.09
N PRO A 131 12.83 11.85 -25.11
CA PRO A 131 14.02 12.54 -24.62
C PRO A 131 14.93 12.92 -25.78
N ALA A 132 15.44 14.16 -25.77
CA ALA A 132 16.38 14.61 -26.78
C ALA A 132 17.67 13.77 -26.72
N GLN A 133 18.32 13.58 -27.87
CA GLN A 133 19.58 12.83 -27.90
C GLN A 133 20.64 13.52 -27.04
N ARG A 134 21.41 12.73 -26.29
CA ARG A 134 22.49 13.28 -25.46
C ARG A 134 23.45 14.08 -26.35
N GLY A 135 23.68 15.35 -26.02
CA GLY A 135 24.52 16.27 -26.80
C GLY A 135 23.76 17.10 -27.84
N SER A 136 22.45 16.94 -28.00
CA SER A 136 21.62 17.77 -28.89
C SER A 136 21.20 19.11 -28.26
N ALA A 137 21.95 19.61 -27.28
CA ALA A 137 21.66 20.88 -26.63
C ALA A 137 21.94 22.02 -27.62
N THR A 138 20.90 22.77 -27.98
CA THR A 138 20.99 23.92 -28.90
C THR A 138 21.28 25.24 -28.19
N ALA A 139 21.21 25.26 -26.85
CA ALA A 139 21.46 26.44 -26.04
C ALA A 139 22.40 26.10 -24.87
N SER A 140 23.35 27.01 -24.59
CA SER A 140 24.23 26.94 -23.43
C SER A 140 23.59 27.65 -22.23
N PHE A 141 23.80 27.12 -21.01
CA PHE A 141 23.40 27.79 -19.77
C PHE A 141 24.02 29.20 -19.63
N GLY A 142 25.15 29.47 -20.28
CA GLY A 142 25.77 30.80 -20.31
C GLY A 142 24.98 31.85 -21.10
N ASP A 143 24.09 31.42 -22.00
CA ASP A 143 23.28 32.29 -22.86
C ASP A 143 21.87 32.55 -22.30
N LEU A 144 21.57 32.12 -21.06
CA LEU A 144 20.26 32.30 -20.44
C LEU A 144 19.77 33.76 -20.40
N ASN A 145 20.69 34.73 -20.30
CA ASN A 145 20.35 36.15 -20.28
C ASN A 145 19.76 36.64 -21.62
N LYS A 146 20.02 35.93 -22.73
CA LYS A 146 19.42 36.23 -24.05
C LYS A 146 17.99 35.70 -24.17
N ILE A 147 17.64 34.69 -23.38
CA ILE A 147 16.35 34.00 -23.39
C ILE A 147 15.40 34.60 -22.35
N ASN A 148 15.93 35.03 -21.20
CA ASN A 148 15.17 35.68 -20.14
C ASN A 148 15.93 36.91 -19.59
N PRO A 149 15.49 38.15 -19.90
CA PRO A 149 16.19 39.38 -19.52
C PRO A 149 16.17 39.69 -18.02
N SER A 150 15.44 38.91 -17.22
CA SER A 150 15.41 39.03 -15.75
C SER A 150 16.61 38.37 -15.05
N VAL A 151 17.45 37.63 -15.77
CA VAL A 151 18.63 36.96 -15.22
C VAL A 151 19.86 37.87 -15.36
N PRO A 152 20.54 38.25 -14.25
CA PRO A 152 21.70 39.12 -14.32
C PRO A 152 22.92 38.39 -14.88
N ALA A 153 23.66 39.06 -15.77
CA ALA A 153 24.92 38.53 -16.29
C ALA A 153 25.95 38.39 -15.16
N LYS A 154 26.38 37.16 -14.89
CA LYS A 154 27.44 36.86 -13.94
C LYS A 154 28.73 37.56 -14.42
N LYS A 155 29.13 38.65 -13.75
CA LYS A 155 30.43 39.29 -13.97
C LYS A 155 31.53 38.28 -13.63
N LYS A 156 32.36 37.94 -14.61
CA LYS A 156 33.58 37.15 -14.40
C LYS A 156 34.61 38.03 -13.69
N ASN A 157 35.08 37.57 -12.53
CA ASN A 157 36.40 37.89 -12.00
C ASN A 157 37.40 36.90 -12.60
#